data_AF-A0A953NY33-F1
#
_entry.id   AF-A0A953NY33-F1
#
_cell.length_a   1.000
_cell.length_b   1.000
_cell.length_c   1.000
_cell.angle_alpha   90.00
_cell.angle_beta   90.00
_cell.angle_gamma   90.00
#
_symmetry.space_group_name_H-M   'P 1'
#
loop_
_entity.id
_entity.type
_entity.pdbx_description
1 polymer ?
#
loop_
_entity_poly.entity_id
_entity_poly.type
_entity_poly.pdbx_seq_one_letter_code
_entity_poly.pdbx_strand_id
1 'polypeptide(L)'
;MISPSSNRSGSLLDNITAYLRKLLSRVARQPLQSIDPNAPIETFGVRAVLQMTNDLEESLGWLPKTLYFEYPNLAALAQYFAESYPDKFSSLLGCNTAEEKANTFCQESRGNGTAPASLGQVDFRQHDQGENIAIVGLACRFPYARNMHEFWNNLRNGRDCIEEIPGSRWDYRLYFDEERNKLGKTYG
;
A
#
# COMPACT_ATOMS: atom_id res chain seq x y z
N MET A 1 -19.94 -36.10 1.06
CA MET A 1 -18.83 -35.66 0.19
C MET A 1 -18.51 -34.22 0.58
N ILE A 2 -17.47 -33.99 1.38
CA ILE A 2 -17.10 -32.66 1.89
C ILE A 2 -15.71 -32.33 1.35
N SER A 3 -15.59 -31.17 0.73
CA SER A 3 -14.42 -30.67 0.00
C SER A 3 -13.18 -30.45 0.89
N PRO A 4 -11.95 -30.82 0.46
CA PRO A 4 -10.72 -30.60 1.21
C PRO A 4 -10.03 -29.23 0.95
N SER A 5 -10.69 -28.28 0.29
CA SER A 5 -10.03 -27.08 -0.26
C SER A 5 -9.67 -25.98 0.75
N SER A 6 -10.26 -25.96 1.95
CA SER A 6 -10.07 -24.84 2.90
C SER A 6 -8.77 -24.89 3.71
N ASN A 7 -8.09 -26.05 3.83
CA ASN A 7 -6.90 -26.17 4.68
C ASN A 7 -5.59 -25.78 3.96
N ARG A 8 -5.62 -25.69 2.63
CA ARG A 8 -4.44 -25.39 1.81
C ARG A 8 -4.10 -23.90 1.80
N SER A 9 -5.11 -23.03 1.86
CA SER A 9 -4.92 -21.58 1.92
C SER A 9 -4.41 -21.12 3.28
N GLY A 10 -4.86 -21.77 4.37
CA GLY A 10 -4.39 -21.45 5.72
C GLY A 10 -2.91 -21.76 5.92
N SER A 11 -2.43 -22.92 5.48
CA SER A 11 -1.02 -23.28 5.61
C SER A 11 -0.10 -22.43 4.74
N LEU A 12 -0.55 -22.02 3.54
CA LEU A 12 0.21 -21.11 2.68
C LEU A 12 0.34 -19.72 3.32
N LEU A 13 -0.75 -19.17 3.87
CA LEU A 13 -0.76 -17.88 4.57
C LEU A 13 0.24 -17.88 5.73
N ASP A 14 0.23 -18.93 6.55
CA ASP A 14 1.13 -19.06 7.70
C ASP A 14 2.60 -19.13 7.26
N ASN A 15 2.89 -19.86 6.17
CA ASN A 15 4.22 -19.96 5.60
C ASN A 15 4.72 -18.63 5.02
N ILE A 16 3.85 -17.90 4.31
CA ILE A 16 4.18 -16.55 3.79
C ILE A 16 4.43 -15.59 4.95
N THR A 17 3.56 -15.59 5.96
CA THR A 17 3.72 -14.72 7.14
C THR A 17 5.04 -15.01 7.86
N ALA A 18 5.40 -16.28 8.04
CA ALA A 18 6.68 -16.68 8.63
C ALA A 18 7.87 -16.23 7.77
N TYR A 19 7.78 -16.32 6.45
CA TYR A 19 8.80 -15.86 5.52
C TYR A 19 8.99 -14.34 5.60
N LEU A 20 7.91 -13.57 5.53
CA LEU A 20 7.96 -12.10 5.62
C LEU A 20 8.53 -11.66 6.97
N ARG A 21 8.15 -12.32 8.08
CA ARG A 21 8.73 -12.04 9.41
C ARG A 21 10.23 -12.31 9.45
N LYS A 22 10.70 -13.40 8.83
CA LYS A 22 12.13 -13.71 8.72
C LYS A 22 12.86 -12.66 7.89
N LEU A 23 12.28 -12.22 6.78
CA LEU A 23 12.85 -11.19 5.92
C LEU A 23 12.96 -9.86 6.68
N LEU A 24 11.88 -9.45 7.35
CA LEU A 24 11.84 -8.22 8.13
C LEU A 24 12.83 -8.27 9.31
N SER A 25 12.99 -9.42 9.97
CA SER A 25 13.97 -9.59 11.07
C SER A 25 15.40 -9.30 10.63
N ARG A 26 15.78 -9.76 9.43
CA ARG A 26 17.11 -9.53 8.86
C ARG A 26 17.33 -8.06 8.55
N VAL A 27 16.33 -7.40 7.98
CA VAL A 27 16.42 -6.02 7.53
C VAL A 27 16.35 -5.03 8.71
N ALA A 28 15.39 -5.22 9.62
CA ALA A 28 15.19 -4.37 10.79
C ALA A 28 16.21 -4.63 11.92
N ARG A 29 17.00 -5.72 11.82
CA ARG A 29 17.94 -6.19 12.87
C ARG A 29 17.25 -6.40 14.22
N GLN A 30 16.00 -6.84 14.18
CA GLN A 30 15.20 -7.17 15.36
C GLN A 30 14.95 -8.68 15.43
N PRO A 31 14.87 -9.27 16.63
CA PRO A 31 14.62 -10.71 16.76
C PRO A 31 13.21 -11.08 16.27
N LEU A 32 13.04 -12.29 15.72
CA LEU A 32 11.73 -12.75 15.20
C LEU A 32 10.60 -12.75 16.25
N GLN A 33 10.96 -12.78 17.53
CA GLN A 33 10.02 -12.77 18.66
C GLN A 33 9.46 -11.37 18.94
N SER A 34 10.17 -10.30 18.59
CA SER A 34 9.71 -8.92 18.80
C SER A 34 8.88 -8.38 17.64
N ILE A 35 8.78 -9.13 16.55
CA ILE A 35 8.04 -8.73 15.35
C ILE A 35 6.64 -9.31 15.44
N ASP A 36 5.69 -8.46 15.81
CA ASP A 36 4.27 -8.77 15.76
C ASP A 36 3.76 -8.68 14.31
N PRO A 37 3.20 -9.76 13.74
CA PRO A 37 2.63 -9.76 12.39
C PRO A 37 1.47 -8.77 12.19
N ASN A 38 0.79 -8.36 13.27
CA ASN A 38 -0.33 -7.42 13.23
C ASN A 38 0.10 -5.97 13.44
N ALA A 39 1.34 -5.72 13.86
CA ALA A 39 1.85 -4.38 14.07
C ALA A 39 2.04 -3.62 12.73
N PRO A 40 1.83 -2.30 12.71
CA PRO A 40 2.05 -1.49 11.52
C PRO A 40 3.50 -1.56 11.04
N ILE A 41 3.70 -1.87 9.76
CA ILE A 41 5.01 -2.04 9.12
C ILE A 41 5.83 -0.73 9.17
N GLU A 42 5.17 0.42 9.19
CA GLU A 42 5.79 1.74 9.36
C GLU A 42 6.66 1.83 10.62
N THR A 43 6.31 1.08 11.68
CA THR A 43 7.04 1.06 12.96
C THR A 43 8.47 0.57 12.82
N PHE A 44 8.76 -0.24 11.79
CA PHE A 44 10.11 -0.76 11.51
C PHE A 44 10.98 0.24 10.74
N GLY A 45 10.40 1.36 10.31
CA GLY A 45 11.07 2.47 9.64
C GLY A 45 11.20 2.29 8.13
N VAL A 46 11.19 3.43 7.42
CA VAL A 46 11.12 3.52 5.96
C VAL A 46 12.25 2.75 5.24
N ARG A 47 13.45 2.75 5.82
CA ARG A 47 14.60 2.00 5.27
C ARG A 47 14.35 0.50 5.25
N ALA A 48 13.73 -0.03 6.30
CA ALA A 48 13.45 -1.46 6.39
C ALA A 48 12.39 -1.87 5.39
N VAL A 49 11.35 -1.05 5.24
CA VAL A 49 10.31 -1.24 4.24
C VAL A 49 10.90 -1.24 2.84
N LEU A 50 11.69 -0.22 2.48
CA LEU A 50 12.26 -0.11 1.13
C LEU A 50 13.22 -1.24 0.78
N GLN A 51 14.06 -1.66 1.74
CA GLN A 51 14.95 -2.80 1.52
C GLN A 51 14.17 -4.11 1.37
N MET A 52 13.12 -4.30 2.18
CA MET A 52 12.24 -5.46 2.06
C MET A 52 11.55 -5.50 0.69
N THR A 53 11.14 -4.36 0.13
CA THR A 53 10.59 -4.29 -1.23
C THR A 53 11.58 -4.81 -2.25
N ASN A 54 12.82 -4.32 -2.21
CA ASN A 54 13.86 -4.71 -3.17
C ASN A 54 14.15 -6.23 -3.07
N ASP A 55 14.27 -6.76 -1.85
CA ASP A 55 14.51 -8.19 -1.63
C ASP A 55 13.32 -9.06 -2.14
N LEU A 56 12.09 -8.58 -1.98
CA LEU A 56 10.91 -9.24 -2.52
C LEU A 56 10.87 -9.16 -4.05
N GLU A 57 11.28 -8.04 -4.64
CA GLU A 57 11.31 -7.85 -6.08
C GLU A 57 12.28 -8.81 -6.79
N GLU A 58 13.42 -9.12 -6.17
CA GLU A 58 14.37 -10.11 -6.69
C GLU A 58 13.74 -11.51 -6.84
N SER A 59 12.82 -11.86 -5.94
CA SER A 59 12.22 -13.20 -5.88
C SER A 59 10.85 -13.33 -6.54
N LEU A 60 10.06 -12.25 -6.57
CA LEU A 60 8.68 -12.23 -7.06
C LEU A 60 8.54 -11.43 -8.36
N GLY A 61 9.53 -10.62 -8.73
CA GLY A 61 9.45 -9.66 -9.83
C GLY A 61 8.87 -8.32 -9.37
N TRP A 62 8.39 -7.51 -10.32
CA TRP A 62 7.94 -6.14 -10.04
C TRP A 62 6.83 -6.07 -8.98
N LEU A 63 7.01 -5.18 -7.99
CA LEU A 63 6.07 -4.93 -6.90
C LEU A 63 5.83 -3.42 -6.74
N PRO A 64 4.58 -2.96 -6.58
CA PRO A 64 4.32 -1.57 -6.27
C PRO A 64 4.95 -1.16 -4.94
N LYS A 65 5.72 -0.06 -4.93
CA LYS A 65 6.29 0.51 -3.70
C LYS A 65 5.21 1.06 -2.75
N THR A 66 3.99 1.23 -3.24
CA THR A 66 2.82 1.66 -2.48
C THR A 66 2.17 0.55 -1.66
N LEU A 67 2.56 -0.72 -1.86
CA LEU A 67 1.92 -1.86 -1.20
C LEU A 67 1.84 -1.73 0.32
N TYR A 68 2.85 -1.14 0.95
CA TYR A 68 2.88 -0.97 2.41
C TYR A 68 1.89 0.07 2.94
N PHE A 69 1.38 0.95 2.09
CA PHE A 69 0.29 1.88 2.42
C PHE A 69 -1.09 1.22 2.27
N GLU A 70 -1.20 0.27 1.35
CA GLU A 70 -2.43 -0.50 1.12
C GLU A 70 -2.60 -1.63 2.15
N TYR A 71 -1.48 -2.24 2.56
CA TYR A 71 -1.42 -3.35 3.49
C TYR A 71 -0.53 -2.99 4.70
N PRO A 72 -1.13 -2.48 5.79
CA PRO A 72 -0.37 -1.84 6.87
C PRO A 72 0.42 -2.81 7.75
N ASN A 73 0.10 -4.11 7.75
CA ASN A 73 0.75 -5.11 8.59
C ASN A 73 1.14 -6.38 7.80
N LEU A 74 2.01 -7.22 8.38
CA LEU A 74 2.54 -8.41 7.71
C LEU A 74 1.45 -9.44 7.41
N ALA A 75 0.42 -9.53 8.27
CA ALA A 75 -0.70 -10.44 8.06
C ALA A 75 -1.51 -10.06 6.80
N ALA A 76 -1.84 -8.77 6.64
CA ALA A 76 -2.54 -8.25 5.47
C ALA A 76 -1.69 -8.41 4.20
N LEU A 77 -0.39 -8.15 4.30
CA LEU A 77 0.54 -8.32 3.18
C LEU A 77 0.68 -9.80 2.78
N ALA A 78 0.73 -10.72 3.75
CA ALA A 78 0.76 -12.15 3.48
C ALA A 78 -0.52 -12.64 2.78
N GLN A 79 -1.68 -12.11 3.18
CA GLN A 79 -2.94 -12.41 2.53
C GLN A 79 -2.94 -11.94 1.07
N TYR A 80 -2.52 -10.70 0.82
CA TYR A 80 -2.39 -10.18 -0.55
C TYR A 80 -1.50 -11.07 -1.43
N PHE A 81 -0.37 -11.53 -0.90
CA PHE A 81 0.54 -12.41 -1.63
C PHE A 81 -0.03 -13.81 -1.87
N ALA A 82 -0.80 -14.35 -0.92
CA ALA A 82 -1.49 -15.63 -1.10
C ALA A 82 -2.56 -15.56 -2.20
N GLU A 83 -3.24 -14.41 -2.34
CA GLU A 83 -4.26 -14.19 -3.36
C GLU A 83 -3.65 -13.86 -4.74
N SER A 84 -2.62 -13.01 -4.78
CA SER A 84 -2.08 -12.47 -6.04
C SER A 84 -0.95 -13.30 -6.65
N TYR A 85 -0.19 -14.05 -5.84
CA TYR A 85 1.00 -14.80 -6.28
C TYR A 85 1.11 -16.23 -5.69
N PRO A 86 0.04 -17.05 -5.68
CA PRO A 86 0.05 -18.37 -5.04
C PRO A 86 1.09 -19.33 -5.64
N ASP A 87 1.27 -19.34 -6.97
CA ASP A 87 2.19 -20.26 -7.66
C ASP A 87 3.67 -19.93 -7.41
N LYS A 88 3.99 -18.63 -7.35
CA LYS A 88 5.35 -18.16 -7.07
C LYS A 88 5.74 -18.47 -5.63
N PHE A 89 4.87 -18.17 -4.66
CA PHE A 89 5.15 -18.45 -3.25
C PHE A 89 5.15 -19.94 -2.92
N SER A 90 4.28 -20.74 -3.52
CA SER A 90 4.32 -22.20 -3.34
C SER A 90 5.62 -22.82 -3.86
N SER A 91 6.13 -22.33 -4.99
CA SER A 91 7.44 -22.73 -5.54
C SER A 91 8.61 -22.25 -4.66
N LEU A 92 8.56 -21.01 -4.19
CA LEU A 92 9.64 -20.39 -3.40
C LEU A 92 9.76 -20.98 -1.98
N LEU A 93 8.63 -21.33 -1.36
CA LEU A 93 8.58 -21.90 -0.02
C LEU A 93 8.76 -23.42 -0.01
N GLY A 94 8.83 -24.06 -1.18
CA GLY A 94 9.08 -25.49 -1.30
C GLY A 94 8.04 -26.34 -0.57
N CYS A 95 6.75 -25.97 -0.67
CA CYS A 95 5.66 -26.61 0.08
C CYS A 95 5.41 -28.06 -0.40
N ASN A 96 6.21 -29.00 0.11
CA ASN A 96 5.86 -30.41 0.29
C ASN A 96 5.64 -30.67 1.80
N THR A 97 4.50 -31.29 2.10
CA THR A 97 3.86 -31.53 3.41
C THR A 97 4.67 -32.39 4.40
N ALA A 98 4.64 -32.06 5.71
CA ALA A 98 4.55 -32.95 6.90
C ALA A 98 5.03 -32.20 8.18
N GLU A 99 4.13 -31.70 9.04
CA GLU A 99 3.67 -32.28 10.34
C GLU A 99 4.61 -32.07 11.56
N GLU A 100 4.14 -31.39 12.63
CA GLU A 100 3.75 -32.04 13.92
C GLU A 100 3.38 -31.06 15.07
N LYS A 101 2.12 -31.18 15.51
CA LYS A 101 1.56 -31.27 16.89
C LYS A 101 1.90 -30.22 17.99
N ALA A 102 0.85 -29.50 18.44
CA ALA A 102 0.35 -29.46 19.83
C ALA A 102 -0.94 -28.61 19.87
N ASN A 103 -2.13 -29.19 19.90
CA ASN A 103 -2.91 -29.65 21.06
C ASN A 103 -3.91 -28.58 21.59
N THR A 104 -5.20 -28.93 21.42
CA THR A 104 -6.38 -28.62 22.23
C THR A 104 -6.54 -27.22 22.86
N PHE A 105 -7.56 -26.49 22.42
CA PHE A 105 -8.56 -25.95 23.36
C PHE A 105 -9.93 -25.81 22.71
N CYS A 106 -10.94 -26.41 23.35
CA CYS A 106 -12.34 -26.09 23.17
C CYS A 106 -12.61 -24.69 23.72
N GLN A 107 -13.42 -23.87 23.05
CA GLN A 107 -14.58 -23.29 23.72
C GLN A 107 -15.59 -22.68 22.74
N GLU A 108 -16.83 -23.11 22.94
CA GLU A 108 -18.06 -22.52 22.46
C GLU A 108 -18.20 -21.06 22.88
N SER A 109 -18.85 -20.26 22.03
CA SER A 109 -19.98 -19.45 22.47
C SER A 109 -20.76 -18.94 21.25
N ARG A 110 -21.91 -19.59 20.99
CA ARG A 110 -22.99 -19.01 20.20
C ARG A 110 -23.62 -17.88 20.99
N GLY A 111 -23.28 -16.64 20.64
CA GLY A 111 -24.01 -15.45 21.07
C GLY A 111 -24.84 -14.90 19.92
N ASN A 112 -26.15 -15.19 19.92
CA ASN A 112 -27.11 -14.43 19.15
C ASN A 112 -27.23 -13.03 19.77
N GLY A 113 -26.62 -12.04 19.12
CA GLY A 113 -26.81 -10.63 19.41
C GLY A 113 -27.33 -9.92 18.17
N THR A 114 -28.65 -9.74 18.10
CA THR A 114 -29.25 -8.78 17.17
C THR A 114 -28.93 -7.37 17.68
N ALA A 115 -28.16 -6.60 16.91
CA ALA A 115 -27.97 -5.16 17.11
C ALA A 115 -27.88 -4.45 15.74
N PRO A 116 -28.28 -3.17 15.66
CA PRO A 116 -28.90 -2.58 14.48
C PRO A 116 -27.91 -2.07 13.42
N ALA A 117 -28.44 -1.96 12.20
CA ALA A 117 -27.97 -1.21 11.03
C ALA A 117 -26.62 -0.50 11.17
N SER A 118 -25.56 -1.15 10.67
CA SER A 118 -24.30 -0.49 10.36
C SER A 118 -24.55 0.53 9.25
N LEU A 119 -24.30 1.81 9.54
CA LEU A 119 -24.23 2.86 8.54
C LEU A 119 -23.11 2.52 7.56
N GLY A 120 -23.51 2.11 6.35
CA GLY A 120 -22.71 2.20 5.13
C GLY A 120 -21.27 1.74 5.28
N GLN A 121 -21.08 0.45 5.58
CA GLN A 121 -19.82 -0.21 5.28
C GLN A 121 -19.66 -0.18 3.76
N VAL A 122 -18.93 0.80 3.23
CA VAL A 122 -18.50 0.79 1.83
C VAL A 122 -17.60 -0.41 1.68
N ASP A 123 -18.20 -1.48 1.16
CA ASP A 123 -17.52 -2.69 0.75
C ASP A 123 -16.61 -2.29 -0.40
N PHE A 124 -15.31 -2.11 -0.13
CA PHE A 124 -14.29 -2.04 -1.18
C PHE A 124 -14.13 -3.44 -1.77
N ARG A 125 -15.22 -3.97 -2.35
CA ARG A 125 -15.18 -5.20 -3.11
C ARG A 125 -14.21 -4.99 -4.26
N GLN A 126 -13.37 -6.00 -4.45
CA GLN A 126 -12.43 -6.13 -5.55
C GLN A 126 -13.13 -5.68 -6.85
N HIS A 127 -12.70 -4.56 -7.42
CA HIS A 127 -13.17 -4.16 -8.75
C HIS A 127 -12.70 -5.24 -9.73
N ASP A 128 -13.66 -5.94 -10.32
CA ASP A 128 -13.40 -6.89 -11.39
C ASP A 128 -12.72 -6.14 -12.55
N GLN A 129 -11.74 -6.78 -13.21
CA GLN A 129 -10.82 -6.17 -14.20
C GLN A 129 -11.51 -5.79 -15.53
N GLY A 130 -12.82 -5.47 -15.50
CA GLY A 130 -13.65 -5.12 -16.64
C GLY A 130 -14.84 -4.21 -16.32
N GLU A 131 -14.95 -3.65 -15.11
CA GLU A 131 -16.04 -2.71 -14.81
C GLU A 131 -15.75 -1.30 -15.34
N ASN A 132 -16.64 -0.80 -16.19
CA ASN A 132 -16.55 0.56 -16.72
C ASN A 132 -16.87 1.59 -15.63
N ILE A 133 -15.91 2.47 -15.35
CA ILE A 133 -16.10 3.59 -14.42
C ILE A 133 -16.64 4.80 -15.20
N ALA A 134 -17.81 5.29 -14.81
CA ALA A 134 -18.40 6.50 -15.37
C ALA A 134 -18.03 7.74 -14.54
N ILE A 135 -17.45 8.76 -15.19
CA ILE A 135 -17.26 10.09 -14.59
C ILE A 135 -18.57 10.87 -14.77
N VAL A 136 -19.31 11.08 -13.68
CA VAL A 136 -20.62 11.76 -13.70
C VAL A 136 -20.57 13.27 -13.53
N GLY A 137 -19.40 13.83 -13.18
CA GLY A 137 -19.21 15.28 -13.04
C GLY A 137 -17.78 15.65 -12.64
N LEU A 138 -17.43 16.93 -12.81
CA LEU A 138 -16.13 17.48 -12.46
C LEU A 138 -16.28 18.91 -11.93
N ALA A 139 -15.60 19.23 -10.83
CA ALA A 139 -15.50 20.57 -10.27
C ALA A 139 -14.03 20.88 -9.96
N CYS A 140 -13.54 22.01 -10.47
CA CYS A 140 -12.12 22.34 -10.43
C CYS A 140 -11.90 23.85 -10.45
N ARG A 141 -10.75 24.28 -9.93
CA ARG A 141 -10.26 25.66 -10.06
C ARG A 141 -8.81 25.59 -10.54
N PHE A 142 -8.53 26.28 -11.64
CA PHE A 142 -7.22 26.31 -12.27
C PHE A 142 -6.68 27.74 -12.32
N PRO A 143 -5.37 27.94 -12.57
CA PRO A 143 -4.84 29.27 -12.89
C PRO A 143 -5.67 29.91 -13.99
N TYR A 144 -6.10 31.15 -13.77
CA TYR A 144 -6.94 31.89 -14.70
C TYR A 144 -8.27 31.26 -15.10
N ALA A 145 -8.78 30.29 -14.33
CA ALA A 145 -10.08 29.67 -14.58
C ALA A 145 -10.77 29.26 -13.28
N ARG A 146 -11.93 29.86 -13.00
CA ARG A 146 -12.74 29.60 -11.81
C ARG A 146 -13.74 28.46 -12.00
N ASN A 147 -13.93 28.01 -13.24
CA ASN A 147 -14.87 26.97 -13.62
C ASN A 147 -14.37 26.23 -14.88
N MET A 148 -15.05 25.13 -15.21
CA MET A 148 -14.71 24.28 -16.35
C MET A 148 -14.74 25.03 -17.70
N HIS A 149 -15.68 25.96 -17.88
CA HIS A 149 -15.82 26.71 -19.14
C HIS A 149 -14.64 27.65 -19.38
N GLU A 150 -14.20 28.38 -18.36
CA GLU A 150 -13.01 29.23 -18.44
C GLU A 150 -11.74 28.41 -18.71
N PHE A 151 -11.62 27.24 -18.08
CA PHE A 151 -10.48 26.34 -18.31
C PHE A 151 -10.45 25.83 -19.75
N TRP A 152 -11.59 25.40 -20.29
CA TRP A 152 -11.69 24.97 -21.68
C TRP A 152 -11.30 26.09 -22.66
N ASN A 153 -11.71 27.33 -22.38
CA ASN A 153 -11.31 28.49 -23.19
C ASN A 153 -9.79 28.72 -23.15
N ASN A 154 -9.15 28.57 -21.98
CA ASN A 154 -7.68 28.69 -21.89
C ASN A 154 -6.98 27.62 -22.75
N LEU A 155 -7.44 26.36 -22.69
CA LEU A 155 -6.89 25.27 -23.49
C LEU A 155 -7.10 25.50 -25.00
N ARG A 156 -8.32 25.85 -25.40
CA ARG A 156 -8.67 26.11 -26.81
C ARG A 156 -7.80 27.22 -27.41
N ASN A 157 -7.48 28.24 -26.62
CA ASN A 157 -6.67 29.38 -27.05
C ASN A 157 -5.16 29.16 -26.86
N GLY A 158 -4.72 28.00 -26.33
CA GLY A 158 -3.30 27.72 -26.07
C GLY A 158 -2.66 28.69 -25.07
N ARG A 159 -3.44 29.18 -24.10
CA ARG A 159 -2.97 30.21 -23.17
C ARG A 159 -1.96 29.63 -22.17
N ASP A 160 -0.76 30.20 -22.13
CA ASP A 160 0.18 29.97 -21.03
C ASP A 160 -0.32 30.65 -19.76
N CYS A 161 -0.38 29.88 -18.67
CA CYS A 161 -0.87 30.31 -17.37
C CYS A 161 0.21 30.25 -16.28
N ILE A 162 1.47 30.03 -16.68
CA ILE A 162 2.62 30.01 -15.77
C ILE A 162 3.12 31.46 -15.59
N GLU A 163 3.30 31.85 -14.33
CA GLU A 163 3.80 33.18 -13.97
C GLU A 163 4.83 33.09 -12.85
N GLU A 164 5.62 34.16 -12.71
CA GLU A 164 6.47 34.33 -11.55
C GLU A 164 5.65 34.33 -10.26
N ILE A 165 6.25 33.84 -9.17
CA ILE A 165 5.54 33.71 -7.92
C ILE A 165 5.23 35.11 -7.37
N PRO A 166 3.94 35.47 -7.17
CA PRO A 166 3.58 36.79 -6.70
C PRO A 166 4.16 37.08 -5.32
N GLY A 167 4.58 38.32 -5.07
CA GLY A 167 5.09 38.75 -3.75
C GLY A 167 4.06 38.61 -2.63
N SER A 168 2.76 38.61 -2.96
CA SER A 168 1.68 38.31 -2.01
C SER A 168 1.66 36.85 -1.52
N ARG A 169 2.29 35.93 -2.25
CA ARG A 169 2.45 34.53 -1.84
C ARG A 169 3.66 34.36 -0.93
N TRP A 170 4.81 34.81 -1.41
CA TRP A 170 6.07 34.93 -0.68
C TRP A 170 7.11 35.69 -1.53
N ASP A 171 8.08 36.34 -0.88
CA ASP A 171 9.16 37.02 -1.58
C ASP A 171 10.36 36.09 -1.80
N TYR A 172 10.37 35.40 -2.95
CA TYR A 172 11.44 34.46 -3.30
C TYR A 172 12.79 35.16 -3.57
N ARG A 173 12.79 36.48 -3.82
CA ARG A 173 14.03 37.26 -4.08
C ARG A 173 14.93 37.32 -2.86
N LEU A 174 14.38 37.10 -1.67
CA LEU A 174 15.15 36.94 -0.43
C LEU A 174 16.04 35.71 -0.44
N TYR A 175 15.78 34.72 -1.29
CA TYR A 175 16.51 33.45 -1.35
C TYR A 175 17.11 33.18 -2.73
N PHE A 176 16.78 33.96 -3.76
CA PHE A 176 17.35 33.81 -5.09
C PHE A 176 18.64 34.63 -5.24
N ASP A 177 19.66 34.04 -5.88
CA ASP A 177 20.86 34.75 -6.33
C ASP A 177 21.33 34.13 -7.66
N GLU A 178 21.76 34.94 -8.63
CA GLU A 178 22.24 34.46 -9.93
C GLU A 178 23.60 33.75 -9.81
N GLU A 179 24.39 34.10 -8.78
CA GLU A 179 25.67 33.45 -8.53
C GLU A 179 25.50 32.07 -7.88
N ARG A 180 25.98 31.03 -8.59
CA ARG A 180 26.05 29.68 -8.04
C ARG A 180 26.97 29.63 -6.81
N ASN A 181 26.51 28.96 -5.76
CA ASN A 181 27.22 28.65 -4.50
C ASN A 181 27.24 29.73 -3.40
N LYS A 182 26.36 30.72 -3.45
CA LYS A 182 26.18 31.61 -2.30
C LYS A 182 25.43 30.91 -1.17
N LEU A 183 26.01 30.92 0.04
CA LEU A 183 25.46 30.21 1.19
C LEU A 183 24.04 30.72 1.52
N GLY A 184 23.08 29.81 1.59
CA GLY A 184 21.67 30.13 1.90
C GLY A 184 20.87 30.74 0.75
N LYS A 185 21.39 30.70 -0.48
CA LYS A 185 20.71 31.16 -1.70
C LYS A 185 20.54 30.01 -2.71
N THR A 186 19.47 30.09 -3.48
CA THR A 186 19.12 29.17 -4.57
C THR A 186 19.35 29.89 -5.90
N TYR A 187 19.87 29.17 -6.90
CA TYR A 187 20.09 29.68 -8.26
C TYR A 187 19.18 28.96 -9.27
N GLY A 188 18.93 29.60 -10.40
CA GLY A 188 18.16 29.06 -11.54
C GLY A 188 19.04 28.42 -12.62
#